data_AF-A0A7W7VU40-F1
#
_entry.id   AF-A0A7W7VU40-F1
#
_cell.length_a   1.000
_cell.length_b   1.000
_cell.length_c   1.000
_cell.angle_alpha   90.00
_cell.angle_beta   90.00
_cell.angle_gamma   90.00
#
_symmetry.space_group_name_H-M   'P 1'
#
loop_
_entity.id
_entity.type
_entity.pdbx_description
1 polymer ?
#
loop_
_entity_poly.entity_id
_entity_poly.type
_entity_poly.pdbx_seq_one_letter_code
_entity_poly.pdbx_strand_id
1 'polypeptide(L)'
;MPLYEPSPYEVLGIPLTAGVREINLAVGPAVKKGRYSRQQIQEAAALLRSPDRRLELDVQQPLPPEPVTGVAELLAPALAEPLLVIDRPPLPPAEAFLVLRRAELAADFTEPQPAGVDPEPPVPARFAADLSVLPPIDLPD
;
A
#
# COMPACT_ATOMS: atom_id res chain seq x y z
N MET A 1 16.15 -3.82 -2.34
CA MET A 1 15.28 -3.90 -1.15
C MET A 1 15.91 -3.02 -0.08
N PRO A 2 15.16 -2.19 0.65
CA PRO A 2 15.75 -1.38 1.71
C PRO A 2 16.35 -2.32 2.77
N LEU A 3 17.59 -2.07 3.16
CA LEU A 3 18.24 -2.80 4.26
C LEU A 3 17.50 -2.42 5.54
N TYR A 4 16.95 -3.41 6.23
CA TYR A 4 16.38 -3.21 7.56
C TYR A 4 17.50 -2.79 8.50
N GLU A 5 17.50 -1.52 8.93
CA GLU A 5 18.44 -1.05 9.95
C GLU A 5 17.97 -1.56 11.31
N PRO A 6 18.81 -2.32 12.04
CA PRO A 6 18.43 -2.90 13.32
C PRO A 6 18.23 -1.81 14.36
N SER A 7 17.18 -1.93 15.17
CA SER A 7 16.90 -0.95 16.21
C SER A 7 18.02 -0.97 17.29
N PRO A 8 18.30 0.16 17.97
CA PRO A 8 19.26 0.19 19.08
C PRO A 8 18.94 -0.81 20.20
N TYR A 9 17.65 -1.10 20.40
CA TYR A 9 17.15 -2.12 21.33
C TYR A 9 17.53 -3.53 20.89
N GLU A 10 17.43 -3.83 19.59
CA GLU A 10 17.88 -5.11 19.00
C GLU A 10 19.39 -5.28 19.03
N VAL A 11 20.14 -4.19 18.80
CA VAL A 11 21.60 -4.19 18.85
C VAL A 11 22.09 -4.60 20.24
N LEU A 12 21.43 -4.09 21.29
CA LEU A 12 21.75 -4.42 22.68
C LEU A 12 21.02 -5.68 23.20
N GLY A 13 19.94 -6.10 22.52
CA GLY A 13 19.11 -7.22 22.91
C GLY A 13 18.33 -6.97 24.21
N ILE A 14 17.77 -5.77 24.37
CA ILE A 14 17.03 -5.33 25.56
C ILE A 14 15.61 -4.87 25.16
N PRO A 15 14.63 -4.92 26.08
CA PRO A 15 13.28 -4.43 25.81
C PRO A 15 13.22 -2.89 25.72
N LEU A 16 12.19 -2.35 25.05
CA LEU A 16 11.91 -0.90 25.00
C LEU A 16 11.72 -0.28 26.39
N THR A 17 11.27 -1.08 27.36
CA THR A 17 11.07 -0.66 28.75
C THR A 17 12.36 -0.61 29.58
N ALA A 18 13.52 -0.97 28.99
CA ALA A 18 14.75 -1.14 29.73
C ALA A 18 15.24 0.17 30.39
N GLY A 19 15.68 0.09 31.65
CA GLY A 19 16.24 1.22 32.37
C GLY A 19 17.70 1.54 31.97
N VAL A 20 18.20 2.72 32.35
CA VAL A 20 19.60 3.14 32.10
C VAL A 20 20.63 2.12 32.64
N ARG A 21 20.33 1.52 33.80
CA ARG A 21 21.19 0.48 34.39
C ARG A 21 21.27 -0.77 33.51
N GLU A 22 20.15 -1.19 32.93
CA GLU A 22 20.06 -2.38 32.08
C GLU A 22 20.75 -2.15 30.74
N ILE A 23 20.61 -0.94 30.17
CA ILE A 23 21.37 -0.52 28.97
C ILE A 23 22.88 -0.67 29.21
N ASN A 24 23.38 -0.21 30.36
CA ASN A 24 24.81 -0.31 30.69
C ASN A 24 25.29 -1.75 30.86
N LEU A 25 24.46 -2.60 31.48
CA LEU A 25 24.78 -4.01 31.69
C LEU A 25 24.73 -4.82 30.39
N ALA A 26 23.92 -4.42 29.41
CA ALA A 26 23.73 -5.12 28.14
C ALA A 26 24.89 -5.00 27.14
N VAL A 27 25.73 -3.95 27.26
CA VAL A 27 26.87 -3.71 26.35
C VAL A 27 27.85 -4.89 26.33
N GLY A 28 28.23 -5.40 27.50
CA GLY A 28 29.17 -6.52 27.62
C GLY A 28 28.66 -7.82 26.96
N PRO A 29 27.45 -8.29 27.31
CA PRO A 29 26.80 -9.41 26.66
C PRO A 29 26.61 -9.23 25.15
N ALA A 30 26.24 -8.03 24.68
CA ALA A 30 26.08 -7.74 23.26
C ALA A 30 27.39 -7.90 22.49
N VAL A 31 28.51 -7.40 23.03
CA VAL A 31 29.85 -7.58 22.43
C VAL A 31 30.24 -9.05 22.39
N LYS A 32 29.96 -9.81 23.46
CA LYS A 32 30.25 -11.27 23.51
C LYS A 32 29.45 -12.07 22.48
N LYS A 33 28.22 -11.65 22.16
CA LYS A 33 27.38 -12.30 21.14
C LYS A 33 27.92 -12.12 19.72
N GLY A 34 28.74 -11.09 19.46
CA GLY A 34 29.42 -10.87 18.18
C GLY A 34 28.52 -10.64 16.97
N ARG A 35 27.23 -10.33 17.18
CA ARG A 35 26.26 -10.09 16.08
C ARG A 35 26.44 -8.74 15.40
N TYR A 36 26.95 -7.75 16.14
CA TYR A 36 27.16 -6.37 15.69
C TYR A 36 28.58 -5.93 16.02
N SER A 37 29.07 -4.92 15.31
CA SER A 37 30.41 -4.37 15.56
C SER A 37 30.46 -3.69 16.93
N ARG A 38 31.64 -3.63 17.53
CA ARG A 38 31.82 -2.94 18.82
C ARG A 38 31.41 -1.46 18.73
N GLN A 39 31.64 -0.83 17.59
CA GLN A 39 31.25 0.56 17.35
C GLN A 39 29.72 0.70 17.35
N GLN A 40 29.01 -0.15 16.60
CA GLN A 40 27.55 -0.15 16.55
C GLN A 40 26.92 -0.34 17.93
N ILE A 41 27.48 -1.23 18.75
CA ILE A 41 26.99 -1.48 20.11
C ILE A 41 27.18 -0.25 21.01
N GLN A 42 28.32 0.44 20.90
CA GLN A 42 28.58 1.65 21.70
C GLN A 42 27.72 2.83 21.24
N GLU A 43 27.52 2.98 19.94
CA GLU A 43 26.63 4.00 19.36
C GLU A 43 25.18 3.78 19.81
N ALA A 44 24.68 2.54 19.73
CA ALA A 44 23.34 2.18 20.23
C ALA A 44 23.20 2.49 21.73
N ALA A 45 24.20 2.13 22.54
CA ALA A 45 24.17 2.42 23.97
C ALA A 45 24.24 3.92 24.30
N ALA A 46 25.05 4.69 23.57
CA ALA A 46 25.16 6.13 23.75
C ALA A 46 23.83 6.83 23.43
N LEU A 47 23.18 6.41 22.36
CA LEU A 47 21.91 6.95 21.90
C LEU A 47 20.77 6.62 22.88
N LEU A 48 20.71 5.40 23.45
CA LEU A 48 19.68 5.03 24.43
C LEU A 48 19.92 5.65 25.83
N ARG A 49 21.14 6.10 26.14
CA ARG A 49 21.46 6.78 27.40
C ARG A 49 20.95 8.23 27.44
N SER A 50 20.84 8.88 26.29
CA SER A 50 20.27 10.22 26.20
C SER A 50 18.74 10.15 26.25
N PRO A 51 18.08 10.72 27.28
CA PRO A 51 16.64 10.61 27.43
C PRO A 51 15.89 11.24 26.26
N ASP A 52 16.34 12.41 25.78
CA ASP A 52 15.69 13.13 24.69
C ASP A 52 15.74 12.34 23.38
N ARG A 53 16.93 11.83 22.99
CA ARG A 53 17.05 11.03 21.77
C ARG A 53 16.35 9.69 21.86
N ARG A 54 16.34 9.08 23.05
CA ARG A 54 15.58 7.85 23.27
C ARG A 54 14.09 8.09 23.06
N LEU A 55 13.55 9.19 23.61
CA LEU A 55 12.17 9.57 23.41
C LEU A 55 11.85 9.80 21.92
N GLU A 56 12.71 10.53 21.20
CA GLU A 56 12.54 10.76 19.76
C GLU A 56 12.44 9.44 18.97
N LEU A 57 13.26 8.44 19.34
CA LEU A 57 13.24 7.12 18.71
C LEU A 57 12.03 6.28 19.10
N ASP A 58 11.63 6.34 20.36
CA ASP A 58 10.46 5.62 20.86
C ASP A 58 9.18 6.14 20.21
N VAL A 59 9.11 7.44 19.90
CA VAL A 59 7.99 8.06 19.17
C VAL A 59 7.96 7.63 17.70
N GLN A 60 9.11 7.44 17.07
CA GLN A 60 9.21 7.04 15.66
C GLN A 60 9.00 5.54 15.44
N GLN A 61 9.23 4.72 16.47
CA GLN A 61 9.01 3.29 16.38
C GLN A 61 7.53 2.96 16.57
N PRO A 62 6.88 2.25 15.63
CA PRO A 62 5.54 1.76 15.86
C PRO A 62 5.57 0.80 17.05
N LEU A 63 4.82 1.14 18.10
CA LEU A 63 4.62 0.24 19.23
C LEU A 63 4.12 -1.11 18.70
N PRO A 64 4.70 -2.24 19.14
CA PRO A 64 4.13 -3.54 18.81
C PRO A 64 2.66 -3.54 19.30
N PRO A 65 1.72 -4.08 18.51
CA PRO A 65 0.33 -4.13 18.92
C PRO A 65 0.26 -4.84 20.27
N GLU A 66 -0.43 -4.24 21.24
CA GLU A 66 -0.62 -4.89 22.53
C GLU A 66 -1.25 -6.27 22.30
N PRO A 67 -0.76 -7.32 22.98
CA PRO A 67 -1.39 -8.62 22.90
C PRO A 67 -2.78 -8.49 23.50
N VAL A 68 -3.80 -8.37 22.64
CA VAL A 68 -5.19 -8.32 23.05
C VAL A 68 -5.52 -9.70 23.63
N THR A 69 -5.40 -9.81 24.94
CA THR A 69 -5.81 -11.00 25.68
C THR A 69 -7.33 -11.00 25.77
N GLY A 70 -7.95 -12.16 25.60
CA GLY A 70 -9.40 -12.27 25.63
C GLY A 70 -10.13 -11.99 24.31
N VAL A 71 -9.44 -11.81 23.17
CA VAL A 71 -10.11 -11.75 21.85
C VAL A 71 -10.94 -13.01 21.61
N ALA A 72 -10.43 -14.17 22.01
CA ALA A 72 -11.17 -15.42 21.93
C ALA A 72 -12.44 -15.43 22.80
N GLU A 73 -12.39 -14.81 23.99
CA GLU A 73 -13.54 -14.70 24.90
C GLU A 73 -14.55 -13.67 24.40
N LEU A 74 -14.09 -12.56 23.83
CA LEU A 74 -14.91 -11.54 23.19
C LEU A 74 -15.62 -12.07 21.92
N LEU A 75 -14.94 -12.92 21.16
CA LEU A 75 -15.48 -13.52 19.94
C LEU A 75 -16.26 -14.81 20.20
N ALA A 76 -16.15 -15.42 21.38
CA ALA A 76 -16.87 -16.65 21.75
C ALA A 76 -18.38 -16.60 21.47
N PRO A 77 -19.13 -15.54 21.84
CA PRO A 77 -20.56 -15.48 21.51
C PRO A 77 -20.84 -15.32 20.01
N ALA A 78 -19.96 -14.66 19.26
CA ALA A 78 -20.11 -14.51 17.80
C ALA A 78 -19.74 -15.81 17.05
N LEU A 79 -18.83 -16.61 17.60
CA LEU A 79 -18.40 -17.90 17.06
C LEU A 79 -19.33 -19.07 17.44
N ALA A 80 -20.30 -18.84 18.33
CA ALA A 80 -21.28 -19.84 18.74
C ALA A 80 -22.26 -20.20 17.60
N GLU A 81 -22.44 -19.29 16.64
CA GLU A 81 -23.22 -19.50 15.43
C GLU A 81 -22.29 -19.69 14.23
N PRO A 82 -22.66 -20.53 13.23
CA PRO A 82 -21.86 -20.68 12.03
C PRO A 82 -21.80 -19.34 11.29
N LEU A 83 -20.66 -18.65 11.40
CA LEU A 83 -20.45 -17.29 10.91
C LEU A 83 -20.82 -17.10 9.44
N LEU A 84 -20.75 -18.16 8.62
CA LEU A 84 -21.16 -18.18 7.23
C LEU A 84 -21.61 -19.59 6.84
N VAL A 85 -22.92 -19.84 6.81
CA VAL A 85 -23.48 -20.96 6.04
C VAL A 85 -23.48 -20.52 4.58
N ILE A 86 -22.46 -20.92 3.83
CA ILE A 86 -22.44 -20.72 2.38
C ILE A 86 -23.45 -21.70 1.79
N ASP A 87 -24.67 -21.22 1.56
CA ASP A 87 -25.64 -21.95 0.76
C ASP A 87 -25.04 -22.12 -0.64
N ARG A 88 -24.72 -23.35 -1.00
CA ARG A 88 -24.24 -23.70 -2.33
C ARG A 88 -25.43 -24.24 -3.11
N PRO A 89 -26.15 -23.39 -3.86
CA PRO A 89 -27.21 -23.88 -4.71
C PRO A 89 -26.63 -24.92 -5.68
N PRO A 90 -27.41 -25.95 -6.04
CA PRO A 90 -26.98 -26.95 -7.00
C PRO A 90 -26.57 -26.27 -8.30
N LEU A 91 -25.40 -26.64 -8.83
CA LEU A 91 -24.96 -26.17 -10.13
C LEU A 91 -25.97 -26.63 -11.19
N PRO A 92 -26.37 -25.76 -12.12
CA PRO A 92 -27.22 -26.18 -13.23
C PRO A 92 -26.50 -27.27 -14.05
N PRO A 93 -27.25 -28.20 -14.67
CA PRO A 93 -26.65 -29.26 -15.47
C PRO A 93 -25.87 -28.68 -16.65
N ALA A 94 -24.85 -29.40 -17.14
CA ALA A 94 -23.96 -28.93 -18.21
C ALA A 94 -24.72 -28.45 -19.48
N GLU A 95 -25.87 -29.06 -19.74
CA GLU A 95 -26.78 -28.74 -20.85
C GLU A 95 -27.52 -27.39 -20.71
N ALA A 96 -27.56 -26.81 -19.50
CA ALA A 96 -28.15 -25.50 -19.24
C ALA A 96 -27.17 -24.33 -19.51
N PHE A 97 -25.91 -24.62 -19.82
CA PHE A 97 -24.93 -23.60 -20.18
C PHE A 97 -24.91 -23.38 -21.70
N LEU A 98 -25.12 -22.14 -22.13
CA LEU A 98 -24.81 -21.73 -23.50
C LEU A 98 -23.29 -21.59 -23.63
N VAL A 99 -22.68 -22.43 -24.46
CA VAL A 99 -21.25 -22.35 -24.77
C VAL A 99 -21.05 -21.33 -25.88
N LEU A 100 -20.57 -20.13 -25.55
CA LEU A 100 -20.14 -19.15 -26.54
C LEU A 100 -18.82 -19.64 -27.17
N ARG A 101 -18.86 -20.04 -28.44
CA ARG A 101 -17.62 -20.35 -29.17
C ARG A 101 -16.95 -19.04 -29.53
N ARG A 102 -15.68 -18.90 -29.17
CA ARG A 102 -14.88 -17.69 -29.47
C ARG A 102 -14.91 -17.27 -30.95
N ALA A 103 -15.08 -18.23 -31.85
CA ALA A 103 -15.22 -17.98 -33.29
C ALA A 103 -16.54 -17.28 -33.67
N GLU A 104 -17.64 -17.61 -32.99
CA GLU A 104 -18.95 -16.99 -33.22
C GLU A 104 -18.97 -15.56 -32.68
N LEU A 105 -18.34 -15.34 -31.51
CA LEU A 105 -18.23 -14.03 -30.89
C LEU A 105 -17.32 -13.08 -31.69
N ALA A 106 -16.30 -13.60 -32.39
CA ALA A 106 -15.43 -12.76 -33.21
C ALA A 106 -16.12 -12.20 -34.46
N ALA A 107 -17.16 -12.87 -34.98
CA ALA A 107 -17.89 -12.43 -36.17
C ALA A 107 -18.74 -11.18 -35.90
N ASP A 108 -19.36 -11.10 -34.71
CA ASP A 108 -20.23 -9.99 -34.32
C ASP A 108 -19.46 -8.69 -34.02
N PHE A 109 -18.15 -8.80 -33.75
CA PHE A 109 -17.26 -7.67 -33.45
C PHE A 109 -16.32 -7.32 -34.60
N THR A 110 -16.53 -7.88 -35.79
CA THR A 110 -15.79 -7.46 -36.98
C THR A 110 -16.27 -6.05 -37.37
N GLU A 111 -15.37 -5.06 -37.31
CA GLU A 111 -15.67 -3.69 -37.75
C GLU A 111 -16.15 -3.71 -39.22
N PRO A 112 -17.26 -3.02 -39.54
CA PRO A 112 -17.64 -2.83 -40.94
C PRO A 112 -16.50 -2.08 -41.63
N GLN A 113 -16.09 -2.58 -42.81
CA GLN A 113 -15.07 -1.90 -43.62
C GLN A 113 -15.45 -0.42 -43.78
N PRO A 114 -14.52 0.53 -43.56
CA PRO A 114 -14.85 1.93 -43.64
C PRO A 114 -15.38 2.22 -45.05
N ALA A 115 -16.64 2.63 -45.14
CA ALA A 115 -17.19 3.14 -46.37
C ALA A 115 -16.31 4.31 -46.80
N GLY A 116 -15.67 4.18 -47.97
CA GLY A 116 -14.73 5.17 -48.48
C GLY A 116 -15.36 6.55 -48.53
N VAL A 117 -14.63 7.52 -47.98
CA VAL A 117 -14.70 8.98 -48.16
C VAL A 117 -16.01 9.51 -48.74
N ASP A 118 -17.00 9.75 -47.86
CA ASP A 118 -17.98 10.79 -48.14
C ASP A 118 -17.33 12.17 -47.89
N PRO A 119 -17.51 13.17 -48.77
CA PRO A 119 -17.02 14.51 -48.51
C PRO A 119 -17.75 15.12 -47.31
N GLU A 120 -17.00 15.68 -46.36
CA GLU A 120 -17.57 16.39 -45.21
C GLU A 120 -18.61 17.44 -45.66
N PRO A 121 -19.74 17.56 -44.95
CA PRO A 121 -20.76 18.53 -45.31
C PRO A 121 -20.21 19.96 -45.17
N PRO A 122 -20.54 20.88 -46.09
CA PRO A 122 -20.02 22.25 -46.05
C PRO A 122 -20.51 22.99 -44.80
N VAL A 123 -19.58 23.62 -44.08
CA VAL A 123 -19.90 24.42 -42.89
C VAL A 123 -20.72 25.65 -43.29
N PRO A 124 -21.89 25.89 -42.67
CA PRO A 124 -22.69 27.09 -42.94
C PRO A 124 -21.90 28.37 -42.62
N ALA A 125 -21.97 29.38 -43.50
CA ALA A 125 -21.18 30.61 -43.41
C ALA A 125 -21.26 31.36 -42.06
N ARG A 126 -22.37 31.23 -41.33
CA ARG A 126 -22.57 31.80 -39.98
C ARG A 126 -21.65 31.20 -38.90
N PHE A 127 -21.00 30.08 -39.20
CA PHE A 127 -20.04 29.40 -38.32
C PHE A 127 -18.64 29.37 -38.92
N ALA A 128 -18.40 30.10 -40.02
CA ALA A 128 -17.06 30.30 -40.53
C ALA A 128 -16.28 31.14 -39.51
N ALA A 129 -15.13 30.64 -39.05
CA ALA A 129 -14.26 31.39 -38.16
C ALA A 129 -13.56 32.49 -38.97
N ASP A 130 -14.18 33.67 -39.02
CA ASP A 130 -13.62 34.87 -39.61
C ASP A 130 -12.89 35.72 -38.55
N LEU A 131 -11.95 36.55 -39.00
CA LEU A 131 -11.13 37.39 -38.13
C LEU A 131 -11.93 38.47 -37.37
N SER A 132 -13.24 38.55 -37.61
CA SER A 132 -14.19 39.44 -36.91
C SER A 132 -14.42 39.07 -35.45
N VAL A 133 -14.05 37.85 -35.03
CA VAL A 133 -14.19 37.35 -33.66
C VAL A 133 -12.97 37.69 -32.79
N LEU A 134 -11.88 38.20 -33.37
CA LEU A 134 -10.69 38.58 -32.62
C LEU A 134 -10.85 40.00 -32.03
N PRO A 135 -10.50 40.22 -30.74
CA PRO A 135 -10.50 41.55 -30.16
C PRO A 135 -9.47 42.45 -30.87
N PRO A 136 -9.75 43.76 -31.03
CA PRO A 136 -8.82 44.68 -31.67
C PRO A 136 -7.50 44.74 -30.90
N ILE A 137 -6.38 44.69 -31.62
CA ILE A 137 -5.04 44.85 -31.07
C ILE A 137 -4.55 46.22 -31.53
N ASP A 138 -4.35 47.15 -30.60
CA ASP A 138 -3.67 48.42 -30.89
C ASP A 138 -2.16 48.17 -31.01
N LEU A 139 -1.59 48.50 -32.17
CA LEU A 139 -0.16 48.46 -32.41
C LEU A 139 0.44 49.84 -32.08
N PRO A 140 1.51 49.92 -31.27
CA PRO A 140 2.19 51.20 -31.02
C PRO A 140 3.01 51.63 -32.25
N ASP A 141 3.08 52.96 -32.46
CA ASP A 141 3.92 53.60 -33.50
C ASP A 141 5.43 53.35 -33.31
#